data_AF-A0A0S7XDG7-F1
#
_entry.id   AF-A0A0S7XDG7-F1
#
_cell.length_a   1.000
_cell.length_b   1.000
_cell.length_c   1.000
_cell.angle_alpha   90.00
_cell.angle_beta   90.00
_cell.angle_gamma   90.00
#
_symmetry.space_group_name_H-M   'P 1'
#
loop_
_entity.id
_entity.type
_entity.pdbx_description
1 polymer ?
#
loop_
_entity_poly.entity_id
_entity_poly.type
_entity_poly.pdbx_seq_one_letter_code
_entity_poly.pdbx_strand_id
1 'polypeptide(L)'
;MTLEELEAFLLSLGVKSYRAKQIWSWIYQRHVTDFASMSDLSKDLRSRLEDLASIGTLAPHSAMSSTTDRSVKFLFHLDDGLQIESVLIPERHRMTVCISTQVGCALKCRFCATGQMGFRRDLASWEIVEQVLAAEEYMANAEQEGMRRISNVVLMGMGEPLLNYDQTLRAVRVINHDHALRIGARKITVSTAGIVPAIDRLAGEGLQVKLAISLNAATDDLRTWLMPINKRHRLSTLIDSAKRFVETTGKRITFEYVLIDGVNDSRADARNLARLVGDIPCKVNLIPYNPHRSTPFQPSSPDRVQAFRQYLLPRCPAVTLRASRGQDIGAACGQLCTDSVKRPRRAGTSRRPAAHRRAAISRPRQKK
;
A
#
# COMPACT_ATOMS: atom_id res chain seq x y z
N MET A 1 0.91 -2.32 -20.65
CA MET A 1 2.24 -2.58 -21.22
C MET A 1 3.21 -1.54 -20.69
N THR A 2 4.47 -1.89 -20.41
CA THR A 2 5.56 -0.90 -20.29
C THR A 2 5.88 -0.29 -21.66
N LEU A 3 6.78 0.70 -21.69
CA LEU A 3 7.12 1.36 -22.95
C LEU A 3 7.82 0.36 -23.87
N GLU A 4 8.73 -0.44 -23.32
CA GLU A 4 9.48 -1.46 -24.03
C GLU A 4 8.57 -2.57 -24.55
N GLU A 5 7.56 -2.96 -23.77
CA GLU A 5 6.53 -3.92 -24.20
C GLU A 5 5.69 -3.37 -25.36
N LEU A 6 5.33 -2.08 -25.32
CA LEU A 6 4.61 -1.42 -26.41
C LEU A 6 5.50 -1.26 -27.65
N GLU A 7 6.78 -0.92 -27.49
CA GLU A 7 7.75 -0.85 -28.58
C GLU A 7 7.86 -2.20 -29.29
N ALA A 8 7.98 -3.30 -28.53
CA ALA A 8 8.01 -4.65 -29.06
C ALA A 8 6.70 -5.04 -29.78
N PHE A 9 5.55 -4.67 -29.22
CA PHE A 9 4.24 -4.87 -29.86
C PHE A 9 4.13 -4.11 -31.19
N LEU A 10 4.56 -2.85 -31.26
CA LEU A 10 4.54 -2.11 -32.52
C LEU A 10 5.50 -2.69 -33.56
N LEU A 11 6.68 -3.14 -33.14
CA LEU A 11 7.63 -3.78 -34.05
C LEU A 11 7.07 -5.07 -34.66
N SER A 12 6.33 -5.89 -33.90
CA SER A 12 5.68 -7.10 -34.44
C SER A 12 4.59 -6.78 -35.47
N LEU A 13 4.05 -5.56 -35.45
CA LEU A 13 3.09 -5.06 -36.43
C LEU A 13 3.75 -4.37 -37.65
N GLY A 14 5.09 -4.35 -37.73
CA GLY A 14 5.84 -3.64 -38.76
C GLY A 14 5.90 -2.12 -38.56
N VAL A 15 5.51 -1.63 -37.38
CA VAL A 15 5.46 -0.22 -37.02
C VAL A 15 6.76 0.18 -36.32
N LYS A 16 7.29 1.36 -36.64
CA LYS A 16 8.53 1.88 -36.03
C LYS A 16 8.33 2.10 -34.52
N SER A 17 9.27 1.60 -33.70
CA SER A 17 9.19 1.63 -32.23
C SER A 17 8.98 3.02 -31.62
N TYR A 18 9.53 4.08 -32.23
CA TYR A 18 9.39 5.46 -31.72
C TYR A 18 7.92 5.92 -31.59
N ARG A 19 6.98 5.29 -32.31
CA ARG A 19 5.53 5.54 -32.20
C ARG A 19 4.97 5.18 -30.83
N ALA A 20 5.62 4.28 -30.07
CA ALA A 20 5.20 3.89 -28.72
C ALA A 20 5.16 5.10 -27.78
N LYS A 21 6.15 6.00 -27.86
CA LYS A 21 6.19 7.23 -27.03
C LYS A 21 5.05 8.19 -27.35
N GLN A 22 4.61 8.25 -28.61
CA GLN A 22 3.46 9.07 -29.01
C GLN A 22 2.17 8.51 -28.41
N ILE A 23 1.93 7.21 -28.58
CA ILE A 23 0.77 6.51 -28.00
C ILE A 23 0.74 6.68 -26.48
N TRP A 24 1.88 6.49 -25.80
CA TRP A 24 2.01 6.72 -24.36
C TRP A 24 1.67 8.13 -23.94
N SER A 25 2.16 9.14 -24.67
CA SER A 25 1.85 10.55 -24.38
C SER A 25 0.35 10.84 -24.51
N TRP A 26 -0.32 10.26 -25.52
CA TRP A 26 -1.77 10.38 -25.65
C TRP A 26 -2.52 9.76 -24.47
N ILE A 27 -2.15 8.54 -24.08
CA ILE A 27 -2.83 7.82 -23.00
C ILE A 27 -2.59 8.51 -21.65
N TYR A 28 -1.33 8.74 -21.28
CA TYR A 28 -0.97 9.07 -19.90
C TYR A 28 -0.79 10.56 -19.62
N GLN A 29 -0.56 11.39 -20.63
CA GLN A 29 -0.41 12.85 -20.45
C GLN A 29 -1.62 13.63 -20.94
N ARG A 30 -2.36 13.08 -21.90
CA ARG A 30 -3.56 13.69 -22.48
C ARG A 30 -4.85 12.96 -22.07
N HIS A 31 -4.75 11.86 -21.34
CA HIS A 31 -5.90 11.07 -20.86
C HIS A 31 -6.82 10.61 -22.01
N VAL A 32 -6.24 10.32 -23.19
CA VAL A 32 -7.01 9.84 -24.34
C VAL A 32 -7.16 8.32 -24.28
N THR A 33 -8.40 7.87 -24.36
CA THR A 33 -8.79 6.45 -24.28
C THR A 33 -9.25 5.87 -25.62
N ASP A 34 -9.14 6.63 -26.71
CA ASP A 34 -9.49 6.19 -28.06
C ASP A 34 -8.31 6.40 -29.03
N PHE A 35 -8.04 5.42 -29.89
CA PHE A 35 -6.96 5.52 -30.87
C PHE A 35 -7.29 6.50 -32.00
N ALA A 36 -8.56 6.66 -32.36
CA ALA A 36 -9.02 7.57 -33.42
C ALA A 36 -8.53 9.02 -33.22
N SER A 37 -8.49 9.49 -31.98
CA SER A 37 -8.08 10.85 -31.57
C SER A 37 -6.57 11.10 -31.68
N MET A 38 -5.75 10.06 -31.87
CA MET A 38 -4.29 10.19 -31.95
C MET A 38 -3.86 10.72 -33.33
N SER A 39 -3.99 12.03 -33.52
CA SER A 39 -3.87 12.71 -34.82
C SER A 39 -2.48 12.64 -35.47
N ASP A 40 -1.43 12.36 -34.69
CA ASP A 40 -0.06 12.16 -35.16
C ASP A 40 0.24 10.72 -35.62
N LEU A 41 -0.75 9.82 -35.55
CA LEU A 41 -0.72 8.48 -36.11
C LEU A 41 -1.47 8.42 -37.46
N SER A 42 -0.93 7.63 -38.39
CA SER A 42 -1.62 7.35 -39.67
C SER A 42 -2.98 6.69 -39.43
N LYS A 43 -3.94 6.95 -40.33
CA LYS A 43 -5.28 6.32 -40.25
C LYS A 43 -5.22 4.78 -40.21
N ASP A 44 -4.34 4.19 -41.03
CA ASP A 44 -4.09 2.75 -41.05
C ASP A 44 -3.68 2.22 -39.67
N LEU A 45 -2.64 2.81 -39.06
CA LEU A 45 -2.20 2.43 -37.71
C LEU A 45 -3.31 2.58 -36.66
N ARG A 46 -4.11 3.65 -36.69
CA ARG A 46 -5.23 3.82 -35.74
C ARG A 46 -6.24 2.69 -35.85
N SER A 47 -6.69 2.38 -37.08
CA SER A 47 -7.61 1.27 -37.33
C SER A 47 -7.03 -0.07 -36.86
N ARG A 48 -5.76 -0.34 -37.16
CA ARG A 48 -5.11 -1.59 -36.73
C ARG A 48 -5.00 -1.71 -35.20
N LEU A 49 -4.78 -0.60 -34.51
CA LEU A 49 -4.74 -0.59 -33.04
C LEU A 49 -6.12 -0.83 -32.43
N GLU A 50 -7.18 -0.25 -33.03
CA GLU A 50 -8.58 -0.49 -32.62
C GLU A 50 -8.97 -1.97 -32.74
N ASP A 51 -8.48 -2.67 -33.77
CA ASP A 51 -8.76 -4.10 -33.97
C ASP A 51 -7.97 -5.02 -33.02
N LEU A 52 -6.79 -4.60 -32.56
CA LEU A 52 -5.82 -5.47 -31.89
C LEU A 52 -5.64 -5.18 -30.40
N ALA A 53 -6.04 -4.00 -29.93
CA ALA A 53 -5.77 -3.55 -28.58
C ALA A 53 -6.92 -2.68 -28.05
N SER A 54 -6.94 -2.52 -26.74
CA SER A 54 -7.78 -1.54 -26.06
C SER A 54 -6.94 -0.69 -25.12
N ILE A 55 -7.41 0.52 -24.87
CA ILE A 55 -6.94 1.37 -23.77
C ILE A 55 -7.92 1.13 -22.63
N GLY A 56 -7.41 1.01 -21.40
CA GLY A 56 -8.30 0.83 -20.27
C GLY A 56 -9.14 2.09 -20.03
N THR A 57 -10.29 1.87 -19.40
CA THR A 57 -11.33 2.88 -19.22
C THR A 57 -11.89 2.81 -17.80
N LEU A 58 -11.08 2.38 -16.83
CA LEU A 58 -11.49 2.24 -15.44
C LEU A 58 -11.80 3.62 -14.83
N ALA A 59 -13.08 3.94 -14.78
CA ALA A 59 -13.61 5.12 -14.13
C ALA A 59 -14.17 4.78 -12.73
N PRO A 60 -14.13 5.72 -11.76
CA PRO A 60 -14.80 5.54 -10.49
C PRO A 60 -16.30 5.35 -10.69
N HIS A 61 -16.85 4.26 -10.16
CA HIS A 61 -18.30 4.08 -10.07
C HIS A 61 -18.92 5.09 -9.11
N SER A 62 -18.22 5.40 -8.01
CA SER A 62 -18.59 6.46 -7.09
C SER A 62 -17.36 7.06 -6.40
N ALA A 63 -17.51 8.30 -5.93
CA ALA A 63 -16.52 9.02 -5.14
C ALA A 63 -17.18 9.57 -3.87
N MET A 64 -16.50 9.42 -2.74
CA MET A 64 -16.98 9.90 -1.44
C MET A 64 -15.92 10.80 -0.80
N SER A 65 -16.29 12.06 -0.54
CA SER A 65 -15.38 13.06 0.04
C SER A 65 -15.53 13.12 1.55
N SER A 66 -14.40 13.17 2.25
CA SER A 66 -14.32 13.37 3.69
C SER A 66 -14.73 14.79 4.04
N THR A 67 -15.53 14.90 5.09
CA THR A 67 -15.95 16.18 5.67
C THR A 67 -14.90 16.77 6.63
N THR A 68 -13.90 15.97 7.01
CA THR A 68 -12.94 16.33 8.06
C THR A 68 -11.54 16.66 7.52
N ASP A 69 -11.13 16.05 6.40
CA ASP A 69 -9.77 16.24 5.88
C ASP A 69 -9.63 16.31 4.36
N ARG A 70 -10.75 16.37 3.64
CA ARG A 70 -10.84 16.43 2.17
C ARG A 70 -10.31 15.19 1.44
N SER A 71 -10.00 14.10 2.13
CA SER A 71 -9.68 12.83 1.45
C SER A 71 -10.87 12.39 0.60
N VAL A 72 -10.62 11.79 -0.56
CA VAL A 72 -11.67 11.25 -1.43
C VAL A 72 -11.44 9.77 -1.61
N LYS A 73 -12.46 8.96 -1.31
CA LYS A 73 -12.46 7.53 -1.55
C LYS A 73 -13.18 7.24 -2.85
N PHE A 74 -12.53 6.51 -3.74
CA PHE A 74 -13.11 6.03 -4.99
C PHE A 74 -13.50 4.56 -4.84
N LEU A 75 -14.67 4.20 -5.36
CA LEU A 75 -15.08 2.83 -5.59
C LEU A 75 -15.05 2.57 -7.10
N PHE A 76 -14.40 1.49 -7.51
CA PHE A 76 -14.34 1.05 -8.90
C PHE A 76 -15.07 -0.27 -9.08
N HIS A 77 -15.76 -0.41 -10.21
CA HIS A 77 -16.28 -1.68 -10.70
C HIS A 77 -15.33 -2.19 -11.78
N LEU A 78 -14.87 -3.42 -11.63
CA LEU A 78 -14.01 -4.09 -12.60
C LEU A 78 -14.89 -4.89 -13.58
N ASP A 79 -14.36 -5.18 -14.76
CA ASP A 79 -15.11 -5.87 -15.85
C ASP A 79 -15.64 -7.25 -15.43
N ASP A 80 -15.00 -7.89 -14.45
CA ASP A 80 -15.41 -9.17 -13.89
C ASP A 80 -16.44 -9.05 -12.75
N GLY A 81 -17.03 -7.86 -12.56
CA GLY A 81 -18.03 -7.58 -11.53
C GLY A 81 -17.47 -7.46 -10.12
N LEU A 82 -16.15 -7.53 -9.96
CA LEU A 82 -15.47 -7.28 -8.69
C LEU A 82 -15.33 -5.78 -8.44
N GLN A 83 -14.91 -5.44 -7.22
CA GLN A 83 -14.77 -4.04 -6.81
C GLN A 83 -13.45 -3.83 -6.08
N ILE A 84 -12.88 -2.65 -6.27
CA ILE A 84 -11.72 -2.15 -5.50
C ILE A 84 -11.97 -0.70 -5.07
N GLU A 85 -11.22 -0.28 -4.06
CA GLU A 85 -11.21 1.11 -3.62
C GLU A 85 -9.82 1.73 -3.77
N SER A 86 -9.75 3.04 -4.00
CA SER A 86 -8.53 3.83 -3.90
C SER A 86 -8.82 5.13 -3.14
N VAL A 87 -7.79 5.83 -2.68
CA VAL A 87 -7.97 7.03 -1.84
C VAL A 87 -7.05 8.16 -2.29
N LEU A 88 -7.62 9.31 -2.61
CA LEU A 88 -6.91 10.58 -2.77
C LEU A 88 -6.77 11.26 -1.41
N ILE A 89 -5.55 11.65 -1.06
CA ILE A 89 -5.20 12.20 0.25
C ILE A 89 -4.50 13.55 0.02
N PRO A 90 -5.24 14.67 0.14
CA PRO A 90 -4.66 16.01 0.03
C PRO A 90 -3.90 16.39 1.29
N GLU A 91 -2.72 16.95 1.12
CA GLU A 91 -1.91 17.53 2.19
C GLU A 91 -1.35 18.89 1.76
N ARG A 92 -0.87 19.68 2.74
CA ARG A 92 -0.47 21.08 2.51
C ARG A 92 0.49 21.29 1.33
N HIS A 93 1.39 20.34 1.08
CA HIS A 93 2.44 20.43 0.06
C HIS A 93 2.55 19.18 -0.83
N ARG A 94 1.56 18.28 -0.77
CA ARG A 94 1.55 17.10 -1.63
C ARG A 94 0.14 16.57 -1.84
N MET A 95 -0.05 15.89 -2.96
CA MET A 95 -1.24 15.13 -3.26
C MET A 95 -0.84 13.66 -3.38
N THR A 96 -1.36 12.82 -2.50
CA THR A 96 -1.03 11.39 -2.48
C THR A 96 -2.22 10.56 -2.92
N VAL A 97 -2.01 9.59 -3.81
CA VAL A 97 -3.01 8.55 -4.08
C VAL A 97 -2.57 7.22 -3.46
N CYS A 98 -3.50 6.59 -2.75
CA CYS A 98 -3.37 5.27 -2.15
C CYS A 98 -4.10 4.27 -3.06
N ILE A 99 -3.34 3.40 -3.73
CA ILE A 99 -3.87 2.49 -4.75
C ILE A 99 -3.84 1.03 -4.29
N SER A 100 -4.79 0.28 -4.81
CA SER A 100 -4.96 -1.16 -4.63
C SER A 100 -4.16 -1.95 -5.67
N THR A 101 -3.75 -3.16 -5.30
CA THR A 101 -2.96 -4.08 -6.15
C THR A 101 -3.64 -5.45 -6.31
N GLN A 102 -4.65 -5.74 -5.51
CA GLN A 102 -5.42 -6.99 -5.56
C GLN A 102 -6.88 -6.71 -5.22
N VAL A 103 -7.78 -7.58 -5.66
CA VAL A 103 -9.15 -7.65 -5.14
C VAL A 103 -9.12 -8.47 -3.85
N GLY A 104 -9.19 -7.78 -2.72
CA GLY A 104 -9.03 -8.38 -1.40
C GLY A 104 -7.56 -8.65 -1.05
N CYS A 105 -7.29 -9.53 -0.08
CA CYS A 105 -5.92 -9.86 0.34
C CYS A 105 -5.84 -11.25 0.99
N ALA A 106 -4.86 -12.05 0.58
CA ALA A 106 -4.69 -13.42 1.08
C ALA A 106 -4.05 -13.52 2.47
N LEU A 107 -3.48 -12.42 2.98
CA LEU A 107 -2.63 -12.44 4.16
C LEU A 107 -3.39 -12.49 5.50
N LYS A 108 -4.69 -12.19 5.50
CA LYS A 108 -5.57 -12.33 6.67
C LYS A 108 -5.06 -11.59 7.93
N CYS A 109 -4.43 -10.43 7.76
CA CYS A 109 -4.05 -9.56 8.87
C CYS A 109 -5.30 -9.24 9.70
N ARG A 110 -5.27 -9.53 11.00
CA ARG A 110 -6.48 -9.52 11.85
C ARG A 110 -7.09 -8.14 12.03
N PHE A 111 -6.30 -7.09 11.87
CA PHE A 111 -6.70 -5.69 12.04
C PHE A 111 -7.10 -5.01 10.72
N CYS A 112 -7.04 -5.72 9.59
CA CYS A 112 -7.26 -5.13 8.27
C CYS A 112 -8.59 -5.60 7.70
N ALA A 113 -9.47 -4.66 7.31
CA ALA A 113 -10.76 -4.96 6.69
C ALA A 113 -10.59 -5.79 5.41
N THR A 114 -9.66 -5.38 4.54
CA THR A 114 -9.31 -6.12 3.31
C THR A 114 -8.86 -7.55 3.58
N GLY A 115 -8.07 -7.77 4.64
CA GLY A 115 -7.66 -9.12 5.05
C GLY A 115 -8.81 -10.01 5.51
N GLN A 116 -9.92 -9.43 5.98
CA GLN A 116 -11.14 -10.16 6.35
C GLN A 116 -12.06 -10.46 5.17
N MET A 117 -11.91 -9.75 4.04
CA MET A 117 -12.67 -10.04 2.81
C MET A 117 -12.22 -11.35 2.17
N GLY A 118 -10.96 -11.75 2.36
CA GLY A 118 -10.34 -12.82 1.60
C GLY A 118 -9.73 -12.30 0.29
N PHE A 119 -9.24 -13.21 -0.54
CA PHE A 119 -8.58 -12.90 -1.81
C PHE A 119 -9.40 -13.43 -2.98
N ARG A 120 -9.46 -12.68 -4.08
CA ARG A 120 -10.13 -13.11 -5.31
C ARG A 120 -9.14 -13.24 -6.46
N ARG A 121 -8.47 -12.15 -6.82
CA ARG A 121 -7.44 -12.12 -7.86
C ARG A 121 -6.49 -10.94 -7.70
N ASP A 122 -5.39 -11.03 -8.43
CA ASP A 122 -4.49 -9.93 -8.68
C ASP A 122 -5.09 -8.93 -9.67
N LEU A 123 -4.71 -7.66 -9.54
CA LEU A 123 -5.01 -6.64 -10.54
C LEU A 123 -3.96 -6.68 -11.66
N ALA A 124 -4.41 -6.49 -12.89
CA ALA A 124 -3.53 -6.22 -14.02
C ALA A 124 -2.86 -4.85 -13.85
N SER A 125 -1.70 -4.65 -14.48
CA SER A 125 -0.95 -3.39 -14.34
C SER A 125 -1.77 -2.17 -14.78
N TRP A 126 -2.67 -2.31 -15.76
CA TRP A 126 -3.53 -1.22 -16.22
C TRP A 126 -4.58 -0.85 -15.17
N GLU A 127 -5.23 -1.82 -14.51
CA GLU A 127 -6.16 -1.58 -13.39
C GLU A 127 -5.47 -0.89 -12.20
N ILE A 128 -4.16 -1.11 -12.00
CA ILE A 128 -3.36 -0.44 -10.97
C ILE A 128 -3.07 1.02 -11.37
N VAL A 129 -2.64 1.25 -12.61
CA VAL A 129 -2.30 2.59 -13.12
C VAL A 129 -3.53 3.48 -13.22
N GLU A 130 -4.67 2.95 -13.65
CA GLU A 130 -5.88 3.75 -13.88
C GLU A 130 -6.50 4.30 -12.61
N GLN A 131 -6.24 3.71 -11.45
CA GLN A 131 -6.59 4.33 -10.17
C GLN A 131 -5.89 5.69 -9.97
N VAL A 132 -4.70 5.89 -10.55
CA VAL A 132 -3.98 7.17 -10.53
C VAL A 132 -4.58 8.13 -11.55
N LEU A 133 -4.82 7.68 -12.78
CA LEU A 133 -5.42 8.49 -13.85
C LEU A 133 -6.82 8.99 -13.46
N ALA A 134 -7.66 8.11 -12.92
CA ALA A 134 -9.00 8.46 -12.43
C ALA A 134 -8.95 9.53 -11.32
N ALA A 135 -7.94 9.46 -10.45
CA ALA A 135 -7.75 10.47 -9.41
C ALA A 135 -7.25 11.81 -9.99
N GLU A 136 -6.43 11.82 -11.05
CA GLU A 136 -6.06 13.05 -11.76
C GLU A 136 -7.24 13.67 -12.49
N GLU A 137 -8.05 12.86 -13.18
CA GLU A 137 -9.26 13.31 -13.87
C GLU A 137 -10.28 13.88 -12.89
N TYR A 138 -10.51 13.22 -11.75
CA TYR A 138 -11.35 13.74 -10.68
C TYR A 138 -10.89 15.12 -10.20
N MET A 139 -9.58 15.31 -10.00
CA MET A 139 -9.02 16.60 -9.59
C MET A 139 -9.08 17.68 -10.67
N ALA A 140 -8.96 17.29 -11.94
CA ALA A 140 -9.07 18.23 -13.06
C ALA A 140 -10.49 18.80 -13.20
N ASN A 141 -11.50 17.96 -12.91
CA ASN A 141 -12.92 18.32 -12.97
C ASN A 141 -13.44 18.99 -11.69
N ALA A 142 -12.75 18.83 -10.56
CA ALA A 142 -13.13 19.48 -9.31
C ALA A 142 -12.74 20.97 -9.33
N GLU A 143 -13.69 21.86 -9.07
CA GLU A 143 -13.46 23.30 -8.82
C GLU A 143 -12.77 23.56 -7.46
N GLN A 144 -11.72 22.81 -7.13
CA GLN A 144 -10.99 22.96 -5.87
C GLN A 144 -9.69 23.74 -6.06
N GLU A 145 -9.49 24.75 -5.21
CA GLU A 145 -8.22 25.43 -5.06
C GLU A 145 -7.17 24.47 -4.45
N GLY A 146 -6.06 24.23 -5.15
CA GLY A 146 -4.99 23.36 -4.66
C GLY A 146 -4.04 22.82 -5.72
N MET A 147 -3.14 21.91 -5.30
CA MET A 147 -2.24 21.20 -6.21
C MET A 147 -3.04 20.32 -7.18
N ARG A 148 -3.01 20.66 -8.47
CA ARG A 148 -3.73 19.96 -9.54
C ARG A 148 -3.04 18.70 -10.08
N ARG A 149 -2.02 18.17 -9.38
CA ARG A 149 -1.25 17.02 -9.83
C ARG A 149 -0.92 16.08 -8.69
N ILE A 150 -1.00 14.78 -8.95
CA ILE A 150 -0.58 13.76 -8.01
C ILE A 150 0.94 13.83 -7.89
N SER A 151 1.44 14.03 -6.67
CA SER A 151 2.87 14.12 -6.41
C SER A 151 3.44 12.89 -5.71
N ASN A 152 2.57 12.01 -5.21
CA ASN A 152 2.93 10.83 -4.43
C ASN A 152 1.97 9.66 -4.70
N VAL A 153 2.53 8.46 -4.78
CA VAL A 153 1.76 7.21 -4.88
C VAL A 153 2.17 6.28 -3.75
N VAL A 154 1.21 5.69 -3.07
CA VAL A 154 1.45 4.65 -2.07
C VAL A 154 0.65 3.40 -2.41
N LEU A 155 1.31 2.26 -2.48
CA LEU A 155 0.68 0.95 -2.70
C LEU A 155 0.30 0.39 -1.34
N MET A 156 -0.70 1.03 -0.72
CA MET A 156 -1.20 0.75 0.63
C MET A 156 -2.73 0.60 0.66
N GLY A 157 -3.36 0.45 -0.51
CA GLY A 157 -4.78 0.16 -0.65
C GLY A 157 -5.09 -1.30 -0.35
N MET A 158 -5.94 -1.91 -1.17
CA MET A 158 -6.30 -3.32 -1.05
C MET A 158 -5.20 -4.20 -1.66
N GLY A 159 -4.81 -5.26 -0.94
CA GLY A 159 -3.87 -6.28 -1.42
C GLY A 159 -2.46 -6.19 -0.81
N GLU A 160 -1.67 -7.22 -1.10
CA GLU A 160 -0.22 -7.28 -0.84
C GLU A 160 0.53 -7.08 -2.17
N PRO A 161 1.13 -5.89 -2.40
CA PRO A 161 1.78 -5.56 -3.66
C PRO A 161 2.86 -6.56 -4.09
N LEU A 162 3.61 -7.12 -3.13
CA LEU A 162 4.70 -8.06 -3.45
C LEU A 162 4.22 -9.50 -3.74
N LEU A 163 2.94 -9.81 -3.53
CA LEU A 163 2.34 -11.05 -4.04
C LEU A 163 1.86 -10.87 -5.49
N ASN A 164 1.50 -9.65 -5.90
CA ASN A 164 1.23 -9.30 -7.30
C ASN A 164 2.44 -8.62 -7.95
N TYR A 165 3.62 -9.22 -7.82
CA TYR A 165 4.89 -8.54 -8.06
C TYR A 165 5.02 -7.98 -9.49
N ASP A 166 4.82 -8.82 -10.51
CA ASP A 166 5.13 -8.42 -11.89
C ASP A 166 4.17 -7.33 -12.40
N GLN A 167 2.87 -7.42 -12.09
CA GLN A 167 1.90 -6.38 -12.47
C GLN A 167 2.14 -5.09 -11.69
N THR A 168 2.47 -5.21 -10.40
CA THR A 168 2.81 -4.06 -9.55
C THR A 168 4.03 -3.32 -10.08
N LEU A 169 5.10 -4.04 -10.43
CA LEU A 169 6.34 -3.43 -10.93
C LEU A 169 6.16 -2.84 -12.33
N ARG A 170 5.35 -3.46 -13.20
CA ARG A 170 4.91 -2.84 -14.47
C ARG A 170 4.20 -1.52 -14.23
N ALA A 171 3.23 -1.48 -13.32
CA ALA A 171 2.50 -0.27 -12.98
C ALA A 171 3.42 0.82 -12.41
N VAL A 172 4.35 0.46 -11.51
CA VAL A 172 5.35 1.39 -10.95
C VAL A 172 6.22 2.00 -12.04
N ARG A 173 6.67 1.21 -13.04
CA ARG A 173 7.47 1.72 -14.17
C ARG A 173 6.66 2.72 -15.00
N VAL A 174 5.40 2.42 -15.30
CA VAL A 174 4.50 3.34 -16.02
C VAL A 174 4.30 4.63 -15.21
N ILE A 175 3.97 4.53 -13.92
CA ILE A 175 3.77 5.69 -13.04
C ILE A 175 5.02 6.57 -12.97
N ASN A 176 6.21 5.97 -12.98
CA ASN A 176 7.46 6.69 -12.85
C ASN A 176 7.96 7.36 -14.14
N HIS A 177 7.55 6.88 -15.31
CA HIS A 177 8.20 7.21 -16.57
C HIS A 177 7.92 8.65 -17.06
N ASP A 178 8.92 9.27 -17.71
CA ASP A 178 8.89 10.66 -18.17
C ASP A 178 7.91 10.91 -19.34
N HIS A 179 7.55 9.87 -20.07
CA HIS A 179 6.52 9.93 -21.12
C HIS A 179 5.14 9.44 -20.65
N ALA A 180 4.97 9.19 -19.35
CA ALA A 180 3.71 8.81 -18.74
C ALA A 180 3.33 9.78 -17.61
N LEU A 181 3.09 9.28 -16.40
CA LEU A 181 2.59 10.05 -15.25
C LEU A 181 3.67 10.91 -14.55
N ARG A 182 4.96 10.71 -14.86
CA ARG A 182 6.09 11.55 -14.37
C ARG A 182 6.20 11.64 -12.84
N ILE A 183 5.75 10.63 -12.10
CA ILE A 183 5.87 10.63 -10.64
C ILE A 183 7.25 10.07 -10.27
N GLY A 184 8.15 10.94 -9.79
CA GLY A 184 9.52 10.52 -9.44
C GLY A 184 9.55 9.35 -8.46
N ALA A 185 10.36 8.33 -8.72
CA ALA A 185 10.34 7.05 -7.99
C ALA A 185 10.44 7.19 -6.46
N ARG A 186 11.19 8.18 -5.95
CA ARG A 186 11.30 8.48 -4.49
C ARG A 186 9.99 8.97 -3.86
N LYS A 187 8.96 9.24 -4.66
CA LYS A 187 7.61 9.61 -4.26
C LYS A 187 6.62 8.45 -4.37
N ILE A 188 7.06 7.30 -4.88
CA ILE A 188 6.33 6.04 -4.94
C ILE A 188 6.78 5.17 -3.76
N THR A 189 5.83 4.69 -2.96
CA THR A 189 6.10 3.78 -1.84
C THR A 189 5.40 2.45 -2.05
N VAL A 190 6.19 1.38 -2.16
CA VAL A 190 5.70 0.00 -2.16
C VAL A 190 5.63 -0.47 -0.70
N SER A 191 4.45 -0.84 -0.24
CA SER A 191 4.26 -1.43 1.10
C SER A 191 4.21 -2.94 1.01
N THR A 192 4.70 -3.64 2.03
CA THR A 192 4.59 -5.10 2.14
C THR A 192 4.41 -5.54 3.58
N ALA A 193 3.68 -6.63 3.78
CA ALA A 193 3.57 -7.37 5.03
C ALA A 193 4.77 -8.28 5.30
N GLY A 194 5.80 -8.29 4.43
CA GLY A 194 7.04 -9.03 4.63
C GLY A 194 7.18 -10.28 3.77
N ILE A 195 6.93 -10.16 2.47
CA ILE A 195 7.24 -11.23 1.50
C ILE A 195 8.74 -11.22 1.21
N VAL A 196 9.52 -11.89 2.07
CA VAL A 196 11.00 -11.79 2.09
C VAL A 196 11.64 -12.01 0.71
N PRO A 197 11.34 -13.08 -0.04
CA PRO A 197 11.97 -13.28 -1.36
C PRO A 197 11.69 -12.13 -2.34
N ALA A 198 10.51 -11.51 -2.23
CA ALA A 198 10.12 -10.40 -3.10
C ALA A 198 10.75 -9.05 -2.65
N ILE A 199 11.03 -8.87 -1.36
CA ILE A 199 11.82 -7.73 -0.87
C ILE A 199 13.23 -7.81 -1.43
N ASP A 200 13.85 -8.98 -1.33
CA ASP A 200 15.19 -9.22 -1.86
C ASP A 200 15.23 -9.03 -3.39
N ARG A 201 14.20 -9.52 -4.12
CA ARG A 201 14.04 -9.26 -5.56
C ARG A 201 13.92 -7.76 -5.86
N LEU A 202 13.09 -7.02 -5.11
CA LEU A 202 12.90 -5.58 -5.29
C LEU A 202 14.20 -4.78 -5.07
N ALA A 203 15.06 -5.21 -4.14
CA ALA A 203 16.36 -4.58 -3.91
C ALA A 203 17.24 -4.60 -5.17
N GLY A 204 17.15 -5.68 -5.96
CA GLY A 204 17.92 -5.87 -7.20
C GLY A 204 17.36 -5.17 -8.43
N GLU A 205 16.15 -4.58 -8.37
CA GLU A 205 15.51 -3.93 -9.54
C GLU A 205 16.17 -2.60 -9.96
N GLY A 206 17.07 -2.04 -9.13
CA GLY A 206 17.68 -0.73 -9.37
C GLY A 206 16.70 0.46 -9.26
N LEU A 207 15.41 0.22 -9.03
CA LEU A 207 14.37 1.25 -8.92
C LEU A 207 14.57 2.12 -7.68
N GLN A 208 14.37 3.44 -7.81
CA GLN A 208 14.47 4.39 -6.69
C GLN A 208 13.21 4.52 -5.83
N VAL A 209 12.34 3.51 -5.84
CA VAL A 209 11.13 3.47 -5.00
C VAL A 209 11.47 3.39 -3.52
N LYS A 210 10.54 3.85 -2.68
CA LYS A 210 10.60 3.63 -1.23
C LYS A 210 9.97 2.29 -0.87
N LEU A 211 10.55 1.62 0.12
CA LEU A 211 9.98 0.42 0.72
C LEU A 211 9.41 0.75 2.11
N ALA A 212 8.17 0.35 2.33
CA ALA A 212 7.53 0.31 3.64
C ALA A 212 7.23 -1.15 4.04
N ILE A 213 7.57 -1.54 5.27
CA ILE A 213 7.33 -2.87 5.82
C ILE A 213 6.32 -2.76 6.96
N SER A 214 5.17 -3.40 6.80
CA SER A 214 4.15 -3.56 7.84
C SER A 214 4.63 -4.55 8.90
N LEU A 215 5.15 -4.02 10.01
CA LEU A 215 5.74 -4.82 11.07
C LEU A 215 4.71 -5.21 12.13
N ASN A 216 4.03 -4.21 12.70
CA ASN A 216 2.88 -4.28 13.63
C ASN A 216 3.01 -5.16 14.89
N ALA A 217 4.12 -5.84 15.10
CA ALA A 217 4.46 -6.53 16.34
C ALA A 217 5.96 -6.83 16.37
N ALA A 218 6.56 -6.75 17.56
CA ALA A 218 8.00 -6.93 17.77
C ALA A 218 8.37 -8.28 18.42
N THR A 219 7.43 -9.22 18.48
CA THR A 219 7.68 -10.62 18.87
C THR A 219 6.99 -11.55 17.88
N ASP A 220 7.59 -12.72 17.64
CA ASP A 220 7.08 -13.66 16.66
C ASP A 220 5.68 -14.19 17.01
N ASP A 221 5.38 -14.43 18.28
CA ASP A 221 4.08 -14.96 18.70
C ASP A 221 2.96 -13.95 18.44
N LEU A 222 3.19 -12.69 18.85
CA LEU A 222 2.23 -11.62 18.62
C LEU A 222 2.08 -11.33 17.13
N ARG A 223 3.19 -11.29 16.39
CA ARG A 223 3.15 -11.04 14.95
C ARG A 223 2.47 -12.17 14.21
N THR A 224 2.70 -13.43 14.57
CA THR A 224 2.02 -14.60 14.00
C THR A 224 0.53 -14.56 14.24
N TRP A 225 0.11 -14.16 15.43
CA TRP A 225 -1.30 -13.99 15.74
C TRP A 225 -1.90 -12.85 14.92
N LEU A 226 -1.28 -11.67 14.91
CA LEU A 226 -1.81 -10.47 14.27
C LEU A 226 -1.72 -10.50 12.72
N MET A 227 -0.63 -11.05 12.20
CA MET A 227 -0.22 -11.12 10.79
C MET A 227 0.29 -12.54 10.45
N PRO A 228 -0.60 -13.46 10.03
CA PRO A 228 -0.27 -14.88 9.82
C PRO A 228 0.92 -15.17 8.89
N ILE A 229 1.26 -14.25 7.98
CA ILE A 229 2.45 -14.34 7.12
C ILE A 229 3.75 -14.57 7.90
N ASN A 230 3.79 -14.16 9.17
CA ASN A 230 4.94 -14.37 10.04
C ASN A 230 5.27 -15.84 10.31
N LYS A 231 4.32 -16.76 10.10
CA LYS A 231 4.59 -18.21 10.15
C LYS A 231 5.56 -18.64 9.06
N ARG A 232 5.49 -17.99 7.89
CA ARG A 232 6.34 -18.26 6.73
C ARG A 232 7.63 -17.44 6.77
N HIS A 233 7.51 -16.17 7.17
CA HIS A 233 8.63 -15.24 7.25
C HIS A 233 8.71 -14.65 8.66
N ARG A 234 9.45 -15.34 9.52
CA ARG A 234 9.67 -14.96 10.93
C ARG A 234 10.36 -13.61 11.02
N LEU A 235 10.26 -12.95 12.17
CA LEU A 235 10.80 -11.61 12.37
C LEU A 235 12.28 -11.51 12.04
N SER A 236 13.12 -12.45 12.50
CA SER A 236 14.55 -12.45 12.19
C SER A 236 14.81 -12.41 10.69
N THR A 237 14.20 -13.34 9.94
CA THR A 237 14.34 -13.42 8.48
C THR A 237 13.85 -12.15 7.77
N LEU A 238 12.76 -11.54 8.25
CA LEU A 238 12.25 -10.28 7.72
C LEU A 238 13.22 -9.13 7.95
N ILE A 239 13.77 -9.03 9.16
CA ILE A 239 14.75 -8.01 9.54
C ILE A 239 16.05 -8.17 8.77
N ASP A 240 16.51 -9.39 8.53
CA ASP A 240 17.71 -9.64 7.73
C ASP A 240 17.49 -9.23 6.26
N SER A 241 16.32 -9.51 5.69
CA SER A 241 15.96 -9.03 4.35
C SER A 241 15.87 -7.50 4.29
N ALA A 242 15.33 -6.88 5.33
CA ALA A 242 15.26 -5.43 5.46
C ALA A 242 16.66 -4.80 5.49
N LYS A 243 17.62 -5.41 6.21
CA LYS A 243 19.04 -4.98 6.21
C LYS A 243 19.67 -5.12 4.82
N ARG A 244 19.52 -6.28 4.18
CA ARG A 244 20.02 -6.50 2.80
C ARG A 244 19.45 -5.48 1.81
N PHE A 245 18.18 -5.13 1.93
CA PHE A 245 17.56 -4.10 1.09
C PHE A 245 18.25 -2.74 1.29
N VAL A 246 18.48 -2.34 2.54
CA VAL A 246 19.18 -1.08 2.86
C VAL A 246 20.62 -1.10 2.34
N GLU A 247 21.34 -2.19 2.55
CA GLU A 247 22.73 -2.37 2.10
C GLU A 247 22.84 -2.31 0.56
N THR A 248 21.95 -3.01 -0.14
CA THR A 248 21.95 -3.09 -1.61
C THR A 248 21.56 -1.77 -2.25
N THR A 249 20.57 -1.08 -1.69
CA THR A 249 19.99 0.11 -2.34
C THR A 249 20.53 1.43 -1.80
N GLY A 250 21.19 1.42 -0.64
CA GLY A 250 21.57 2.62 0.11
C GLY A 250 20.38 3.43 0.65
N LYS A 251 19.15 2.92 0.54
CA LYS A 251 17.93 3.65 0.88
C LYS A 251 17.44 3.28 2.26
N ARG A 252 16.96 4.29 3.01
CA ARG A 252 16.23 4.07 4.25
C ARG A 252 14.87 3.42 3.98
N ILE A 253 14.53 2.41 4.77
CA ILE A 253 13.21 1.76 4.77
C ILE A 253 12.29 2.40 5.80
N THR A 254 10.98 2.25 5.63
CA THR A 254 9.99 2.63 6.66
C THR A 254 9.38 1.38 7.28
N PHE A 255 9.36 1.27 8.61
CA PHE A 255 8.56 0.28 9.32
C PHE A 255 7.24 0.91 9.74
N GLU A 256 6.13 0.37 9.25
CA GLU A 256 4.79 0.77 9.66
C GLU A 256 4.38 -0.07 10.88
N TYR A 257 3.91 0.60 11.93
CA TYR A 257 3.50 -0.02 13.19
C TYR A 257 2.17 0.56 13.67
N VAL A 258 1.09 -0.19 13.43
CA VAL A 258 -0.26 0.14 13.87
C VAL A 258 -0.36 -0.08 15.38
N LEU A 259 -0.82 0.92 16.13
CA LEU A 259 -0.99 0.87 17.59
C LEU A 259 -2.44 0.50 17.93
N ILE A 260 -2.60 -0.71 18.46
CA ILE A 260 -3.88 -1.31 18.84
C ILE A 260 -3.92 -1.44 20.36
N ASP A 261 -4.98 -0.91 20.97
CA ASP A 261 -5.13 -0.84 22.42
C ASP A 261 -5.02 -2.21 23.09
N GLY A 262 -4.11 -2.34 24.05
CA GLY A 262 -3.90 -3.55 24.85
C GLY A 262 -3.30 -4.75 24.08
N VAL A 263 -2.98 -4.58 22.79
CA VAL A 263 -2.49 -5.65 21.92
C VAL A 263 -0.99 -5.56 21.71
N ASN A 264 -0.50 -4.43 21.21
CA ASN A 264 0.88 -4.26 20.75
C ASN A 264 1.48 -2.89 21.11
N ASP A 265 0.90 -2.22 22.10
CA ASP A 265 1.14 -0.82 22.44
C ASP A 265 1.69 -0.66 23.88
N SER A 266 2.31 -1.70 24.44
CA SER A 266 2.90 -1.66 25.78
C SER A 266 4.33 -1.11 25.76
N ARG A 267 4.85 -0.72 26.94
CA ARG A 267 6.27 -0.37 27.13
C ARG A 267 7.21 -1.52 26.75
N ALA A 268 6.79 -2.78 26.93
CA ALA A 268 7.56 -3.95 26.57
C ALA A 268 7.64 -4.11 25.04
N ASP A 269 6.52 -3.86 24.34
CA ASP A 269 6.49 -3.87 22.88
C ASP A 269 7.39 -2.78 22.28
N ALA A 270 7.36 -1.56 22.84
CA ALA A 270 8.26 -0.47 22.42
C ALA A 270 9.74 -0.82 22.61
N ARG A 271 10.08 -1.51 23.71
CA ARG A 271 11.44 -2.01 23.96
C ARG A 271 11.88 -3.06 22.95
N ASN A 272 11.01 -4.01 22.66
CA ASN A 272 11.30 -5.06 21.69
C ASN A 272 11.44 -4.47 20.29
N LEU A 273 10.59 -3.52 19.93
CA LEU A 273 10.66 -2.81 18.65
C LEU A 273 11.98 -2.05 18.51
N ALA A 274 12.36 -1.26 19.52
CA ALA A 274 13.63 -0.53 19.53
C ALA A 274 14.84 -1.45 19.34
N ARG A 275 14.85 -2.62 19.99
CA ARG A 275 15.91 -3.63 19.79
C ARG A 275 15.92 -4.23 18.40
N LEU A 276 14.74 -4.40 17.81
CA LEU A 276 14.59 -5.08 16.52
C LEU A 276 15.05 -4.20 15.34
N VAL A 277 14.81 -2.89 15.41
CA VAL A 277 15.03 -1.96 14.28
C VAL A 277 16.03 -0.85 14.55
N GLY A 278 16.52 -0.70 15.79
CA GLY A 278 17.37 0.41 16.21
C GLY A 278 18.65 0.57 15.40
N ASP A 279 19.25 -0.54 14.98
CA ASP A 279 20.51 -0.56 14.20
C ASP A 279 20.30 -0.53 12.69
N ILE A 280 19.05 -0.40 12.22
CA ILE A 280 18.74 -0.34 10.79
C ILE A 280 18.48 1.11 10.41
N PRO A 281 19.13 1.65 9.36
CA PRO A 281 18.78 2.96 8.79
C PRO A 281 17.30 3.00 8.34
N CYS A 282 16.41 3.34 9.25
CA CYS A 282 14.97 3.24 9.05
C CYS A 282 14.20 4.42 9.63
N LYS A 283 12.93 4.53 9.23
CA LYS A 283 11.92 5.35 9.89
C LYS A 283 10.87 4.42 10.49
N VAL A 284 10.56 4.55 11.77
CA VAL A 284 9.39 3.91 12.38
C VAL A 284 8.20 4.86 12.27
N ASN A 285 7.17 4.45 11.57
CA ASN A 285 5.93 5.21 11.41
C ASN A 285 4.84 4.57 12.27
N LEU A 286 4.51 5.24 13.38
CA LEU A 286 3.43 4.83 14.27
C LEU A 286 2.09 5.27 13.66
N ILE A 287 1.13 4.36 13.58
CA ILE A 287 -0.20 4.63 13.04
C ILE A 287 -1.23 4.29 14.14
N PRO A 288 -1.99 5.25 14.67
CA PRO A 288 -3.15 4.92 15.50
C PRO A 288 -4.09 4.01 14.72
N TYR A 289 -4.56 2.93 15.33
CA TYR A 289 -5.48 2.00 14.65
C TYR A 289 -6.75 2.73 14.19
N ASN A 290 -7.24 2.40 13.00
CA ASN A 290 -8.49 2.93 12.46
C ASN A 290 -9.59 1.87 12.62
N PRO A 291 -10.58 2.06 13.52
CA PRO A 291 -11.62 1.07 13.75
C PRO A 291 -12.49 0.84 12.53
N HIS A 292 -12.97 -0.40 12.37
CA HIS A 292 -13.95 -0.77 11.36
C HIS A 292 -14.77 -1.97 11.82
N ARG A 293 -15.94 -2.17 11.20
CA ARG A 293 -16.97 -3.11 11.65
C ARG A 293 -16.56 -4.59 11.67
N SER A 294 -15.46 -4.96 11.01
CA SER A 294 -15.05 -6.37 10.90
C SER A 294 -14.18 -6.88 12.03
N THR A 295 -13.71 -6.02 12.94
CA THR A 295 -12.88 -6.43 14.10
C THR A 295 -13.33 -5.72 15.39
N PRO A 296 -13.00 -6.26 16.57
CA PRO A 296 -13.29 -5.61 17.85
C PRO A 296 -12.16 -4.66 18.30
N PHE A 297 -11.10 -4.49 17.52
CA PHE A 297 -9.94 -3.71 17.93
C PHE A 297 -10.27 -2.24 18.12
N GLN A 298 -9.50 -1.59 18.99
CA GLN A 298 -9.66 -0.19 19.35
C GLN A 298 -8.33 0.56 19.21
N PRO A 299 -8.35 1.87 18.93
CA PRO A 299 -7.15 2.67 18.90
C PRO A 299 -6.57 2.79 20.30
N SER A 300 -5.25 2.68 20.43
CA SER A 300 -4.56 3.05 21.65
C SER A 300 -4.87 4.50 22.02
N SER A 301 -5.01 4.79 23.31
CA SER A 301 -5.25 6.16 23.77
C SER A 301 -4.12 7.11 23.37
N PRO A 302 -4.39 8.43 23.19
CA PRO A 302 -3.37 9.42 22.85
C PRO A 302 -2.15 9.38 23.78
N ASP A 303 -2.36 9.22 25.09
CA ASP A 303 -1.29 9.12 26.09
C ASP A 303 -0.42 7.88 25.89
N ARG A 304 -1.03 6.72 25.57
CA ARG A 304 -0.29 5.49 25.28
C ARG A 304 0.53 5.62 24.00
N VAL A 305 -0.06 6.20 22.95
CA VAL A 305 0.63 6.49 21.68
C VAL A 305 1.84 7.40 21.93
N GLN A 306 1.65 8.47 22.69
CA GLN A 306 2.72 9.43 22.99
C GLN A 306 3.81 8.80 23.86
N ALA A 307 3.45 8.02 24.88
CA ALA A 307 4.43 7.31 25.71
C ALA A 307 5.24 6.28 24.91
N PHE A 308 4.59 5.56 23.99
CA PHE A 308 5.25 4.63 23.07
C PHE A 308 6.24 5.37 22.16
N ARG A 309 5.81 6.48 21.56
CA ARG A 309 6.63 7.35 20.72
C ARG A 309 7.83 7.91 21.47
N GLN A 310 7.63 8.49 22.66
CA GLN A 310 8.70 9.05 23.50
C GLN A 310 9.75 8.01 23.87
N TYR A 311 9.34 6.75 24.07
CA TYR A 311 10.28 5.68 24.32
C TYR A 311 11.18 5.38 23.11
N LEU A 312 10.61 5.37 21.90
CA LEU A 312 11.33 5.04 20.67
C LEU A 312 12.23 6.16 20.15
N LEU A 313 11.82 7.42 20.31
CA LEU A 313 12.53 8.58 19.76
C LEU A 313 14.06 8.58 20.00
N PRO A 314 14.56 8.37 21.23
CA PRO A 314 16.01 8.35 21.48
C PRO A 314 16.69 7.01 21.14
N ARG A 315 15.96 6.02 20.60
CA ARG A 315 16.43 4.63 20.40
C ARG A 315 16.32 4.14 18.96
N CYS A 316 15.58 4.84 18.11
CA CYS A 316 15.41 4.51 16.70
C CYS A 316 15.88 5.69 15.85
N PRO A 317 16.38 5.46 14.63
CA PRO A 317 16.93 6.55 13.81
C PRO A 317 15.93 7.64 13.45
N ALA A 318 14.65 7.29 13.28
CA ALA A 318 13.57 8.26 13.12
C ALA A 318 12.24 7.64 13.57
N VAL A 319 11.39 8.45 14.23
CA VAL A 319 10.05 8.04 14.65
C VAL A 319 9.03 9.11 14.30
N THR A 320 8.02 8.76 13.52
CA THR A 320 6.90 9.65 13.15
C THR A 320 5.58 9.08 13.63
N LEU A 321 4.64 9.97 13.94
CA LEU A 321 3.24 9.60 14.14
C LEU A 321 2.48 10.02 12.88
N ARG A 322 1.82 9.07 12.21
CA ARG A 322 1.00 9.32 11.03
C ARG A 322 -0.40 9.72 11.47
N ALA A 323 -0.86 10.87 11.01
CA ALA A 323 -2.27 11.24 11.16
C ALA A 323 -3.15 10.32 10.30
N SER A 324 -4.26 9.85 10.88
CA SER A 324 -5.30 9.15 10.13
C SER A 324 -5.94 10.09 9.12
N ARG A 325 -6.28 9.56 7.95
CA ARG A 325 -6.89 10.31 6.85
C ARG A 325 -8.11 9.57 6.30
N GLY A 326 -9.21 10.28 6.04
CA GLY A 326 -10.45 9.75 5.48
C GLY A 326 -11.16 8.74 6.38
N GLN A 327 -11.02 8.86 7.70
CA GLN A 327 -11.59 7.90 8.65
C GLN A 327 -13.12 7.92 8.68
N ASP A 328 -13.73 9.10 8.50
CA ASP A 328 -15.19 9.33 8.47
C ASP A 328 -15.87 8.64 7.29
N ILE A 329 -15.13 8.43 6.19
CA ILE A 329 -15.60 7.80 4.95
C ILE A 329 -15.08 6.35 4.78
N GLY A 330 -14.46 5.78 5.83
CA GLY A 330 -13.91 4.42 5.78
C GLY A 330 -12.73 4.25 4.81
N ALA A 331 -11.93 5.30 4.61
CA ALA A 331 -10.81 5.36 3.69
C ALA A 331 -9.44 5.31 4.38
N ALA A 332 -9.41 5.30 5.72
CA ALA A 332 -8.14 5.26 6.43
C ALA A 332 -7.44 3.90 6.27
N CYS A 333 -6.13 3.88 6.53
CA CYS A 333 -5.33 2.67 6.40
C CYS A 333 -5.96 1.49 7.15
N GLY A 334 -6.25 0.41 6.41
CA GLY A 334 -6.88 -0.80 6.93
C GLY A 334 -8.41 -0.84 6.89
N GLN A 335 -9.10 0.23 6.47
CA GLN A 335 -10.57 0.27 6.42
C GLN A 335 -11.18 -0.12 5.06
N LEU A 336 -10.39 -0.12 3.98
CA LEU A 336 -10.90 -0.40 2.62
C LEU A 336 -11.55 -1.78 2.54
N CYS A 337 -12.81 -1.80 2.13
CA CYS A 337 -13.66 -2.98 2.10
C CYS A 337 -14.81 -2.79 1.12
N THR A 338 -15.02 -3.77 0.23
CA THR A 338 -16.10 -3.78 -0.75
C THR A 338 -17.13 -4.87 -0.46
N ASP A 339 -18.36 -4.68 -0.94
CA ASP A 339 -19.46 -5.63 -0.73
C ASP A 339 -19.43 -6.82 -1.69
N SER A 340 -18.63 -6.74 -2.77
CA SER A 340 -18.46 -7.79 -3.78
C SER A 340 -17.88 -9.12 -3.26
N VAL A 341 -17.41 -9.16 -2.01
CA VAL A 341 -16.93 -10.39 -1.37
C VAL A 341 -17.85 -10.77 -0.20
N LYS A 342 -18.84 -11.63 -0.48
CA LYS A 342 -19.72 -12.19 0.56
C LYS A 342 -18.88 -12.84 1.67
N ARG A 343 -19.06 -12.36 2.90
CA ARG A 343 -18.42 -12.92 4.10
C ARG A 343 -18.78 -14.41 4.28
N PRO A 344 -17.81 -15.30 4.54
CA PRO A 344 -18.11 -16.57 5.16
C PRO A 344 -18.69 -16.32 6.56
N ARG A 345 -19.74 -17.05 6.95
CA ARG A 345 -20.34 -16.99 8.30
C ARG A 345 -19.25 -17.21 9.37
N ARG A 346 -19.23 -16.34 10.39
CA ARG A 346 -18.23 -16.33 11.49
C ARG A 346 -18.12 -17.70 12.17
N ALA A 347 -16.90 -18.22 12.29
CA ALA A 347 -16.54 -19.26 13.26
C ALA A 347 -15.70 -18.65 14.40
N GLY A 348 -16.15 -18.83 15.63
CA GLY A 348 -15.38 -18.90 16.88
C GLY A 348 -14.35 -17.80 17.22
N THR A 349 -14.57 -17.09 18.32
CA THR A 349 -13.61 -16.20 18.98
C THR A 349 -12.31 -16.94 19.34
N SER A 350 -11.24 -16.77 18.56
CA SER A 350 -9.93 -17.31 18.93
C SER A 350 -9.29 -16.48 20.05
N ARG A 351 -9.12 -17.07 21.24
CA ARG A 351 -8.42 -16.45 22.38
C ARG A 351 -6.93 -16.18 22.07
N ARG A 352 -6.41 -15.08 22.64
CA ARG A 352 -5.00 -14.67 22.61
C ARG A 352 -4.12 -15.72 23.35
N PRO A 353 -2.87 -15.98 22.93
CA PRO A 353 -1.92 -16.71 23.76
C PRO A 353 -1.55 -15.89 25.02
N ALA A 354 -1.61 -16.52 26.19
CA ALA A 354 -1.37 -15.86 27.47
C ALA A 354 0.04 -15.24 27.54
N ALA A 355 0.13 -13.99 27.99
CA ALA A 355 1.42 -13.40 28.35
C ALA A 355 1.96 -14.10 29.61
N HIS A 356 3.24 -14.49 29.58
CA HIS A 356 3.96 -15.04 30.73
C HIS A 356 3.71 -14.21 31.99
N ARG A 357 2.89 -14.74 32.90
CA ARG A 357 2.79 -14.24 34.27
C ARG A 357 4.14 -14.47 34.93
N ARG A 358 4.78 -13.39 35.40
CA ARG A 358 5.93 -13.48 36.30
C ARG A 358 5.50 -14.24 37.55
N ALA A 359 6.16 -15.35 37.85
CA ALA A 359 6.05 -16.01 39.13
C ALA A 359 6.57 -15.05 40.22
N ALA A 360 5.68 -14.66 41.12
CA ALA A 360 6.08 -13.97 42.33
C ALA A 360 6.76 -15.00 43.26
N ILE A 361 8.05 -14.84 43.47
CA ILE A 361 8.81 -15.58 44.49
C ILE A 361 8.36 -15.05 45.85
N SER A 362 7.62 -15.85 46.61
CA SER A 362 7.32 -15.61 48.02
C SER A 362 8.60 -15.81 48.84
N ARG A 363 9.05 -14.76 49.53
CA ARG A 363 10.05 -14.90 50.61
C ARG A 363 9.38 -15.44 51.87
N PRO A 364 9.97 -16.41 52.59
CA PRO A 364 9.45 -16.82 53.88
C PRO A 364 9.81 -15.76 54.95
N ARG A 365 8.83 -15.41 55.78
CA ARG A 365 9.02 -14.60 56.99
C ARG A 365 9.88 -15.37 57.99
N GLN A 366 11.01 -14.79 58.38
CA GLN A 366 11.74 -15.20 59.58
C GLN A 366 10.90 -14.85 60.82
N LYS A 367 10.69 -15.83 61.70
CA LYS A 367 10.35 -15.62 63.11
C LYS A 367 11.67 -15.62 63.90
N LYS A 368 11.95 -14.54 64.62
CA LYS A 368 12.46 -14.53 65.99
C LYS A 368 12.06 -13.21 66.62
#